data_AF-A0A1D1YU50-F1
#
_entry.id   AF-A0A1D1YU50-F1
#
_cell.length_a   1.000
_cell.length_b   1.000
_cell.length_c   1.000
_cell.angle_alpha   90.00
_cell.angle_beta   90.00
_cell.angle_gamma   90.00
#
_symmetry.space_group_name_H-M   'P 1'
#
loop_
_entity.id
_entity.type
_entity.pdbx_description
1 polymer ?
#
loop_
_entity_poly.entity_id
_entity_poly.type
_entity_poly.pdbx_seq_one_letter_code
_entity_poly.pdbx_strand_id
1 'polypeptide(L)'
;KIADFGLATFFDPGHKQPMTSRVVTLWYRPPELLLGATDYGVSVDLWSAGCILAELLAGKPIMPGRTEVEQLHRIFKLCGSPPEEYWKKSKLPHATIFKPQQPYKRCIAEAFKEFPTSSLPLLETLLAID
;
A
#
# COMPACT_ATOMS: atom_id res chain seq x y z
N LYS A 1 5.40 -10.99 -19.11
CA LYS A 1 5.68 -12.18 -18.28
C LYS A 1 6.13 -11.69 -16.91
N ILE A 2 5.59 -12.25 -15.82
CA ILE A 2 6.07 -11.97 -14.46
C ILE A 2 7.28 -12.89 -14.19
N ALA A 3 8.26 -12.39 -13.46
CA ALA A 3 9.51 -13.10 -13.16
C ALA A 3 9.93 -12.84 -11.70
N ASP A 4 11.03 -13.47 -11.28
CA ASP A 4 11.62 -13.35 -9.93
C ASP A 4 10.69 -13.80 -8.79
N PHE A 5 10.45 -15.12 -8.72
CA PHE A 5 9.65 -15.75 -7.67
C PHE A 5 10.48 -16.09 -6.42
N GLY A 6 11.64 -15.47 -6.20
CA GLY A 6 12.55 -15.80 -5.09
C GLY A 6 11.98 -15.51 -3.69
N LEU A 7 10.96 -14.64 -3.60
CA LEU A 7 10.22 -14.33 -2.37
C LEU A 7 8.78 -14.86 -2.38
N ALA A 8 8.39 -15.63 -3.40
CA ALA A 8 7.04 -16.20 -3.47
C ALA A 8 6.85 -17.26 -2.37
N THR A 9 5.62 -17.36 -1.86
CA THR A 9 5.26 -18.32 -0.81
C THR A 9 3.87 -18.88 -1.05
N PHE A 10 3.60 -20.04 -0.46
CA PHE A 10 2.26 -20.61 -0.44
C PHE A 10 1.34 -19.76 0.45
N PHE A 11 0.10 -19.62 0.01
CA PHE A 11 -0.96 -18.94 0.73
C PHE A 11 -2.18 -19.85 0.80
N ASP A 12 -2.66 -20.10 2.02
CA ASP A 12 -3.89 -20.85 2.28
C ASP A 12 -4.86 -19.96 3.08
N PRO A 13 -5.98 -19.52 2.49
CA PRO A 13 -7.00 -18.73 3.19
C PRO A 13 -7.59 -19.44 4.42
N GLY A 14 -7.59 -20.77 4.44
CA GLY A 14 -8.11 -21.60 5.53
C GLY A 14 -7.10 -21.88 6.64
N HIS A 15 -5.80 -21.69 6.39
CA HIS A 15 -4.72 -21.88 7.36
C HIS A 15 -3.81 -20.67 7.43
N LYS A 16 -4.17 -19.73 8.31
CA LYS A 16 -3.37 -18.55 8.59
C LYS A 16 -2.06 -18.93 9.27
N GLN A 17 -0.94 -18.59 8.65
CA GLN A 17 0.39 -18.72 9.23
C GLN A 17 1.09 -17.36 9.22
N PRO A 18 1.85 -17.01 10.27
CA PRO A 18 2.62 -15.77 10.28
C PRO A 18 3.65 -15.75 9.13
N MET A 19 3.63 -14.67 8.37
CA MET A 19 4.50 -14.41 7.22
C MET A 19 5.48 -13.29 7.52
N THR A 20 6.53 -13.16 6.70
CA THR A 20 7.56 -12.12 6.85
C THR A 20 6.99 -10.76 6.45
N SER A 21 7.02 -9.75 7.33
CA SER A 21 6.46 -8.42 7.03
C SER A 21 7.34 -7.59 6.07
N ARG A 22 8.66 -7.79 6.09
CA ARG A 22 9.63 -7.03 5.29
C ARG A 22 9.85 -7.62 3.89
N VAL A 23 8.75 -7.83 3.17
CA VAL A 23 8.73 -8.25 1.76
C VAL A 23 8.34 -7.09 0.87
N VAL A 24 8.49 -7.24 -0.46
CA VAL A 24 8.26 -6.19 -1.46
C VAL A 24 9.26 -5.03 -1.37
N THR A 25 9.72 -4.52 -2.52
CA THR A 25 10.57 -3.32 -2.57
C THR A 25 9.83 -2.11 -2.00
N LEU A 26 10.52 -1.27 -1.22
CA LEU A 26 9.91 -0.22 -0.39
C LEU A 26 8.86 0.65 -1.13
N TRP A 27 9.12 1.05 -2.36
CA TRP A 27 8.23 1.95 -3.13
C TRP A 27 6.90 1.32 -3.52
N TYR A 28 6.86 0.00 -3.57
CA TYR A 28 5.69 -0.80 -3.93
C TYR A 28 5.09 -1.51 -2.73
N ARG A 29 5.66 -1.32 -1.52
CA ARG A 29 5.21 -1.99 -0.32
C ARG A 29 3.91 -1.35 0.20
N PRO A 30 2.86 -2.15 0.47
CA PRO A 30 1.59 -1.68 1.00
C PRO A 30 1.69 -1.19 2.46
N PRO A 31 0.73 -0.35 2.91
CA PRO A 31 0.74 0.23 4.25
C PRO A 31 0.69 -0.82 5.37
N GLU A 32 -0.05 -1.92 5.22
CA GLU A 32 -0.16 -2.96 6.24
C GLU A 32 1.19 -3.64 6.53
N LEU A 33 2.01 -3.87 5.50
CA LEU A 33 3.36 -4.42 5.67
C LEU A 33 4.30 -3.42 6.34
N LEU A 34 4.20 -2.13 5.98
CA LEU A 34 4.94 -1.05 6.63
C LEU A 34 4.55 -0.87 8.11
N LEU A 35 3.30 -1.18 8.45
CA LEU A 35 2.80 -1.18 9.82
C LEU A 35 3.15 -2.46 10.60
N GLY A 36 3.73 -3.47 9.94
CA GLY A 36 4.23 -4.69 10.54
C GLY A 36 3.27 -5.88 10.50
N ALA A 37 2.34 -5.92 9.54
CA ALA A 37 1.46 -7.07 9.36
C ALA A 37 2.25 -8.36 9.05
N THR A 38 1.88 -9.43 9.75
CA THR A 38 2.39 -10.79 9.53
C THR A 38 1.28 -11.75 9.09
N ASP A 39 0.01 -11.34 9.18
CA ASP A 39 -1.14 -12.02 8.60
C ASP A 39 -1.67 -11.13 7.48
N TYR A 40 -1.30 -11.44 6.24
CA TYR A 40 -1.67 -10.70 5.04
C TYR A 40 -1.98 -11.67 3.90
N GLY A 41 -2.74 -11.20 2.90
CA GLY A 41 -3.16 -12.00 1.77
C GLY A 41 -2.68 -11.45 0.43
N VAL A 42 -3.34 -11.87 -0.64
CA VAL A 42 -3.03 -11.48 -2.02
C VAL A 42 -3.16 -9.97 -2.31
N SER A 43 -3.77 -9.20 -1.40
CA SER A 43 -3.92 -7.75 -1.53
C SER A 43 -2.57 -7.02 -1.60
N VAL A 44 -1.51 -7.57 -0.98
CA VAL A 44 -0.17 -6.97 -1.00
C VAL A 44 0.42 -6.89 -2.42
N ASP A 45 0.09 -7.88 -3.26
CA ASP A 45 0.50 -7.90 -4.67
C ASP A 45 -0.37 -6.98 -5.52
N LEU A 46 -1.67 -6.87 -5.21
CA LEU A 46 -2.60 -5.96 -5.88
C LEU A 46 -2.21 -4.49 -5.65
N TRP A 47 -1.77 -4.15 -4.44
CA TRP A 47 -1.22 -2.82 -4.15
C TRP A 47 0.01 -2.52 -5.01
N SER A 48 0.94 -3.48 -5.09
CA SER A 48 2.15 -3.37 -5.92
C SER A 48 1.80 -3.15 -7.39
N ALA A 49 0.80 -3.89 -7.89
CA ALA A 49 0.27 -3.72 -9.25
C ALA A 49 -0.37 -2.33 -9.47
N GLY A 50 -1.10 -1.80 -8.48
CA GLY A 50 -1.63 -0.44 -8.52
C GLY A 50 -0.52 0.62 -8.62
N CYS A 51 0.55 0.45 -7.84
CA CYS A 51 1.72 1.33 -7.91
C CYS A 51 2.39 1.29 -9.29
N ILE A 52 2.56 0.09 -9.86
CA ILE A 52 3.13 -0.09 -11.20
C ILE A 52 2.23 0.53 -12.28
N LEU A 53 0.91 0.31 -12.22
CA LEU A 53 -0.04 0.89 -13.16
C LEU A 53 0.06 2.42 -13.18
N ALA A 54 0.05 3.04 -12.01
CA ALA A 54 0.15 4.49 -11.91
C ALA A 54 1.54 5.00 -12.33
N GLU A 55 2.61 4.26 -12.05
CA GLU A 55 3.97 4.58 -12.53
C GLU A 55 4.07 4.54 -14.07
N LEU A 56 3.46 3.54 -14.71
CA LEU A 56 3.43 3.45 -16.18
C LEU A 56 2.73 4.67 -16.81
N LEU A 57 1.66 5.17 -16.18
CA LEU A 57 0.93 6.36 -16.64
C LEU A 57 1.66 7.67 -16.29
N ALA A 58 2.36 7.73 -15.15
CA ALA A 58 3.12 8.90 -14.73
C ALA A 58 4.50 9.04 -15.40
N GLY A 59 5.06 7.93 -15.90
CA GLY A 59 6.45 7.83 -16.36
C GLY A 59 7.49 7.90 -15.24
N LYS A 60 7.08 7.80 -13.98
CA LYS A 60 7.95 7.85 -12.79
C LYS A 60 7.27 7.20 -11.57
N PRO A 61 8.04 6.71 -10.58
CA PRO A 61 7.48 6.17 -9.35
C PRO A 61 6.59 7.18 -8.62
N ILE A 62 5.41 6.73 -8.17
CA ILE A 62 4.41 7.61 -7.55
C ILE A 62 4.68 7.93 -6.07
N MET A 63 5.35 7.02 -5.36
CA MET A 63 5.63 7.14 -3.92
C MET A 63 7.06 6.68 -3.59
N PRO A 64 8.12 7.36 -4.07
CA PRO A 64 9.49 6.94 -3.81
C PRO A 64 10.00 7.44 -2.45
N GLY A 65 9.68 6.71 -1.37
CA GLY A 65 10.21 6.96 -0.03
C GLY A 65 11.63 6.38 0.17
N ARG A 66 12.44 7.03 1.01
CA ARG A 66 13.80 6.55 1.36
C ARG A 66 13.82 5.73 2.65
N THR A 67 12.82 5.92 3.50
CA THR A 67 12.62 5.19 4.75
C THR A 67 11.17 4.69 4.83
N GLU A 68 10.89 3.71 5.69
CA GLU A 68 9.52 3.22 5.90
C GLU A 68 8.58 4.32 6.41
N VAL A 69 9.10 5.23 7.25
CA VAL A 69 8.38 6.42 7.72
C VAL A 69 8.00 7.33 6.57
N GLU A 70 8.97 7.65 5.71
CA GLU A 70 8.75 8.52 4.56
C GLU A 70 7.79 7.87 3.56
N GLN A 71 7.94 6.56 3.33
CA GLN A 71 7.08 5.78 2.45
C GLN A 71 5.63 5.87 2.91
N LEU A 72 5.38 5.58 4.18
CA LEU A 72 4.03 5.62 4.73
C LEU A 72 3.42 7.04 4.70
N HIS A 73 4.23 8.06 4.95
CA HIS A 73 3.78 9.45 4.81
C HIS A 73 3.38 9.79 3.37
N ARG A 74 4.13 9.33 2.37
CA ARG A 74 3.79 9.50 0.95
C ARG A 74 2.49 8.77 0.60
N ILE A 75 2.32 7.54 1.12
CA ILE A 75 1.09 6.77 0.97
C ILE A 75 -0.10 7.55 1.51
N PHE A 76 -0.05 7.99 2.77
CA PHE A 76 -1.18 8.70 3.36
C PHE A 76 -1.48 10.03 2.67
N LYS A 77 -0.44 10.73 2.20
CA LYS A 77 -0.64 11.98 1.45
C LYS A 77 -1.41 11.77 0.14
N LEU A 78 -1.20 10.65 -0.55
CA LEU A 78 -1.88 10.33 -1.81
C LEU A 78 -3.22 9.61 -1.59
N CYS A 79 -3.18 8.51 -0.85
CA CYS A 79 -4.29 7.56 -0.68
C CYS A 79 -5.23 7.93 0.48
N GLY A 80 -4.86 8.91 1.31
CA GLY A 80 -5.57 9.29 2.53
C GLY A 80 -5.08 8.51 3.75
N SER A 81 -5.47 8.97 4.94
CA SER A 81 -5.21 8.22 6.19
C SER A 81 -6.31 7.19 6.47
N PRO A 82 -5.97 6.01 7.03
CA PRO A 82 -6.96 5.12 7.61
C PRO A 82 -7.84 5.86 8.65
N PRO A 83 -9.12 5.49 8.77
CA PRO A 83 -10.03 6.09 9.76
C PRO A 83 -9.60 5.80 11.19
N GLU A 84 -10.06 6.60 12.16
CA GLU A 84 -9.66 6.43 13.57
C GLU A 84 -9.97 5.03 14.12
N GLU A 85 -11.05 4.42 13.65
CA GLU A 85 -11.45 3.06 14.02
C GLU A 85 -10.42 2.00 13.61
N TYR A 86 -9.78 2.16 12.44
CA TYR A 86 -8.69 1.29 12.00
C TYR A 86 -7.56 1.32 13.03
N TRP A 87 -7.14 2.50 13.47
CA TRP A 87 -6.06 2.65 14.45
C TRP A 87 -6.42 2.10 15.83
N LYS A 88 -7.70 2.17 16.24
CA LYS A 88 -8.18 1.58 17.51
C LYS A 88 -8.21 0.06 17.46
N LYS A 89 -8.54 -0.52 16.30
CA LYS A 89 -8.62 -1.98 16.09
C LYS A 89 -7.28 -2.61 15.73
N SER A 90 -6.36 -1.83 15.18
CA SER A 90 -5.07 -2.31 14.71
C SER A 90 -4.23 -2.84 15.87
N LYS A 91 -3.87 -4.12 15.77
CA LYS A 91 -2.88 -4.77 16.65
C LYS A 91 -1.50 -4.79 16.02
N LEU A 92 -1.29 -3.99 14.97
CA LEU A 92 -0.04 -4.00 14.23
C LEU A 92 1.08 -3.36 15.06
N PRO A 93 2.30 -3.94 15.06
CA PRO A 93 3.40 -3.50 15.92
C PRO A 93 3.76 -2.02 15.83
N HIS A 94 3.53 -1.39 14.67
CA HIS A 94 3.96 -0.01 14.42
C HIS A 94 2.80 0.99 14.26
N ALA A 95 1.55 0.57 14.49
CA ALA A 95 0.37 1.40 14.28
C ALA A 95 0.38 2.70 15.11
N THR A 96 0.82 2.64 16.36
CA THR A 96 0.85 3.80 17.28
C THR A 96 1.93 4.81 16.92
N ILE A 97 3.07 4.35 16.42
CA ILE A 97 4.22 5.19 16.04
C ILE A 97 3.90 5.98 14.76
N PHE A 98 3.16 5.35 13.85
CA PHE A 98 2.92 5.86 12.51
C PHE A 98 1.56 6.54 12.32
N LYS A 99 0.73 6.61 13.37
CA LYS A 99 -0.54 7.32 13.32
C LYS A 99 -0.27 8.81 13.02
N PRO A 100 -0.80 9.36 11.91
CA PRO A 100 -0.61 10.76 11.59
C PRO A 100 -1.36 11.65 12.59
N GLN A 101 -0.78 12.80 12.94
CA GLN A 101 -1.42 13.76 13.86
C GLN A 101 -2.68 14.39 13.27
N GLN A 102 -2.67 14.62 11.96
CA GLN A 102 -3.81 15.11 11.20
C GLN A 102 -4.13 14.12 10.07
N PRO A 103 -5.41 13.71 9.90
CA PRO A 103 -5.78 12.79 8.85
C PRO A 103 -5.62 13.43 7.47
N TYR A 104 -5.02 12.68 6.54
CA TYR A 104 -4.93 13.08 5.14
C TYR A 104 -6.21 12.73 4.40
N LYS A 105 -6.69 13.64 3.56
CA LYS A 105 -7.74 13.34 2.59
C LYS A 105 -7.13 12.58 1.41
N ARG A 106 -7.85 11.57 0.92
CA ARG A 106 -7.52 10.88 -0.33
C ARG A 106 -7.56 11.89 -1.48
N CYS A 107 -6.55 11.87 -2.34
CA CYS A 107 -6.43 12.81 -3.46
C CYS A 107 -5.98 12.16 -4.78
N ILE A 108 -6.26 10.86 -4.96
CA ILE A 108 -5.88 10.11 -6.17
C ILE A 108 -6.48 10.76 -7.43
N ALA A 109 -7.77 11.08 -7.40
CA ALA A 109 -8.47 11.67 -8.53
C ALA A 109 -7.87 13.03 -8.93
N GLU A 110 -7.51 13.86 -7.96
CA GLU A 110 -6.89 15.17 -8.19
C GLU A 110 -5.42 15.04 -8.63
N ALA A 111 -4.66 14.14 -8.00
CA ALA A 111 -3.24 13.92 -8.29
C ALA A 111 -3.02 13.33 -9.69
N PHE A 112 -3.97 12.50 -10.15
CA PHE A 112 -3.90 11.80 -11.44
C PHE A 112 -4.98 12.26 -12.42
N LYS A 113 -5.44 13.51 -12.31
CA LYS A 113 -6.47 14.11 -13.19
C LYS A 113 -6.14 14.07 -14.69
N GLU A 114 -4.85 14.01 -15.02
CA GLU A 114 -4.34 13.94 -16.40
C GLU A 114 -4.30 12.51 -16.95
N PHE A 115 -4.53 11.50 -16.12
CA PHE A 115 -4.60 10.11 -16.58
C PHE A 115 -5.89 9.86 -17.36
N PRO A 116 -5.93 8.82 -18.21
CA PRO A 116 -7.17 8.39 -18.84
C PRO A 116 -8.25 8.14 -17.78
N THR A 117 -9.45 8.69 -17.97
CA THR A 117 -10.52 8.63 -16.97
C THR A 117 -10.92 7.18 -16.63
N SER A 118 -10.75 6.26 -17.59
CA SER A 118 -10.99 4.82 -17.40
C SER A 118 -10.01 4.14 -16.42
N SER A 119 -8.84 4.74 -16.16
CA SER A 119 -7.82 4.18 -15.27
C SER A 119 -8.07 4.51 -13.80
N LEU A 120 -8.74 5.63 -13.51
CA LEU A 120 -8.92 6.14 -12.15
C LEU A 120 -9.69 5.16 -11.24
N PRO A 121 -10.83 4.55 -11.65
CA PRO A 121 -11.55 3.61 -10.78
C PRO A 121 -10.70 2.40 -10.39
N LEU A 122 -9.87 1.92 -11.31
CA LEU A 122 -8.96 0.80 -11.05
C LEU A 122 -7.84 1.21 -10.09
N LEU A 123 -7.23 2.39 -10.29
CA LEU A 123 -6.21 2.92 -9.37
C LEU A 123 -6.77 3.17 -7.97
N GLU A 124 -8.00 3.69 -7.87
CA GLU A 124 -8.67 3.90 -6.59
C GLU A 124 -8.94 2.58 -5.87
N THR A 125 -9.26 1.51 -6.61
CA THR A 125 -9.48 0.18 -6.03
C THR A 125 -8.16 -0.45 -5.58
N LEU A 126 -7.12 -0.41 -6.42
CA LEU A 126 -5.83 -1.07 -6.13
C LEU A 126 -5.02 -0.35 -5.03
N LEU A 127 -5.21 0.96 -4.88
CA LEU A 127 -4.52 1.80 -3.88
C LEU A 127 -5.45 2.15 -2.69
N ALA A 128 -6.41 1.29 -2.37
CA ALA A 128 -7.23 1.39 -1.16
C ALA A 128 -6.42 0.94 0.08
N ILE A 129 -6.67 1.58 1.23
CA ILE A 129 -5.98 1.24 2.50
C ILE A 129 -6.86 0.30 3.37
N ASP A 130 -8.12 0.08 2.98
CA ASP A 130 -9.08 -0.83 3.60
C ASP A 130 -9.87 -1.65 2.57
#